data_AF-A0A9E3TMM5-F1
#
_entry.id   AF-A0A9E3TMM5-F1
#
_cell.length_a   1.000
_cell.length_b   1.000
_cell.length_c   1.000
_cell.angle_alpha   90.00
_cell.angle_beta   90.00
_cell.angle_gamma   90.00
#
_symmetry.space_group_name_H-M   'P 1'
#
loop_
_entity.id
_entity.type
_entity.pdbx_description
1 polymer ?
#
loop_
_entity_poly.entity_id
_entity_poly.type
_entity_poly.pdbx_seq_one_letter_code
_entity_poly.pdbx_strand_id
1 'polypeptide(L)'
;MLPLPRDRFPSFHEARRTVSRDGHLEVDKAFYSAPPEYVGRRLWVRWDSRVVRIFNDRWQPIALHSKCEPGRFRTNAAHIPREKVSAVERGTDRLLQQIAAIGPHSKAWSEAMTQVRGVEGVRVFVGLKALAGKHSIEALEQACETALTYEAFRLRTIRNLLKRSADKQQSFEFLEEHPIIRPLADYSVESLHQFRRQRNHERNSS
;
A
#
# COMPACT_ATOMS: atom_id res chain seq x y z
N MET A 1 -24.35 -22.74 41.25
CA MET A 1 -23.90 -22.45 39.87
C MET A 1 -23.29 -21.06 39.83
N LEU A 2 -22.13 -20.87 39.20
CA LEU A 2 -21.56 -19.53 39.02
C LEU A 2 -22.26 -18.79 37.87
N PRO A 3 -22.44 -17.46 37.98
CA PRO A 3 -23.04 -16.65 36.93
C PRO A 3 -22.16 -16.61 35.68
N LEU A 4 -22.78 -16.54 34.51
CA LEU A 4 -22.09 -16.41 33.22
C LEU A 4 -21.29 -15.09 33.17
N PRO A 5 -20.03 -15.12 32.70
CA PRO A 5 -19.26 -13.90 32.49
C PRO A 5 -20.00 -12.94 31.56
N ARG A 6 -20.04 -11.66 31.93
CA ARG A 6 -20.71 -10.60 31.14
C ARG A 6 -20.01 -10.34 29.81
N ASP A 7 -18.72 -10.66 29.73
CA ASP A 7 -17.90 -10.44 28.56
C ASP A 7 -17.71 -11.73 27.75
N ARG A 8 -17.66 -11.58 26.42
CA ARG A 8 -17.33 -12.70 25.53
C ARG A 8 -15.91 -13.17 25.80
N PHE A 9 -15.66 -14.46 25.62
CA PHE A 9 -14.32 -15.02 25.67
C PHE A 9 -13.39 -14.23 24.72
N PRO A 10 -12.26 -13.67 25.20
CA PRO A 10 -11.39 -12.88 24.35
C PRO A 10 -10.76 -13.78 23.28
N SER A 11 -11.19 -13.63 22.03
CA SER A 11 -10.51 -14.25 20.89
C SER A 11 -9.25 -13.44 20.60
N PHE A 12 -8.08 -14.03 20.82
CA PHE A 12 -6.80 -13.44 20.48
C PHE A 12 -6.08 -14.28 19.45
N HIS A 13 -5.21 -13.62 18.70
CA HIS A 13 -4.21 -14.26 17.87
C HIS A 13 -2.86 -14.16 18.55
N GLU A 14 -1.98 -15.11 18.22
CA GLU A 14 -0.66 -15.19 18.81
C GLU A 14 0.37 -15.61 17.76
N ALA A 15 1.55 -14.98 17.79
CA ALA A 15 2.64 -15.33 16.91
C ALA A 15 3.98 -14.84 17.47
N ARG A 16 5.05 -15.49 17.02
CA ARG A 16 6.42 -14.98 17.22
C ARG A 16 6.82 -14.04 16.08
N ARG A 17 7.30 -12.84 16.41
CA ARG A 17 7.72 -11.80 15.44
C ARG A 17 9.12 -11.28 15.76
N THR A 18 9.91 -11.05 14.72
CA THR A 18 11.27 -10.50 14.86
C THR A 18 11.20 -8.97 14.85
N VAL A 19 11.85 -8.35 15.83
CA VAL A 19 12.04 -6.88 15.84
C VAL A 19 13.06 -6.54 14.77
N SER A 20 12.65 -5.75 13.80
CA SER A 20 13.52 -5.31 12.71
C SER A 20 14.50 -4.24 13.18
N ARG A 21 15.47 -3.91 12.33
CA ARG A 21 16.55 -2.95 12.64
C ARG A 21 16.04 -1.54 12.97
N ASP A 22 14.85 -1.21 12.50
CA ASP A 22 14.11 0.02 12.79
C ASP A 22 13.41 0.00 14.17
N GLY A 23 13.59 -1.04 14.98
CA GLY A 23 12.96 -1.18 16.29
C GLY A 23 11.50 -1.63 16.26
N HIS A 24 10.97 -2.00 15.09
CA HIS A 24 9.56 -2.38 14.95
C HIS A 24 9.37 -3.85 14.57
N LEU A 25 8.30 -4.45 15.09
CA LEU A 25 7.79 -5.75 14.65
C LEU A 25 6.45 -5.58 13.93
N GLU A 26 6.13 -6.52 13.03
CA GLU A 26 4.89 -6.50 12.24
C GLU A 26 3.81 -7.41 12.85
N VAL A 27 2.61 -6.87 13.01
CA VAL A 27 1.42 -7.58 13.47
C VAL A 27 0.24 -7.13 12.62
N ASP A 28 -0.43 -8.09 11.97
CA ASP A 28 -1.59 -7.82 11.11
C ASP A 28 -1.34 -6.69 10.09
N LYS A 29 -0.16 -6.72 9.46
CA LYS A 29 0.34 -5.72 8.49
C LYS A 29 0.55 -4.32 9.05
N ALA A 30 0.44 -4.10 10.36
CA ALA A 30 0.78 -2.87 11.06
C ALA A 30 2.08 -3.04 11.87
N PHE A 31 2.73 -1.95 12.22
CA PHE A 31 4.08 -1.96 12.81
C PHE A 31 4.08 -1.35 14.22
N TYR A 32 4.69 -2.06 15.16
CA TYR A 32 4.70 -1.69 16.58
C TYR A 32 6.13 -1.67 17.11
N SER A 33 6.49 -0.58 17.77
CA SER A 33 7.82 -0.43 18.38
C SER A 33 8.01 -1.40 19.56
N ALA A 34 9.22 -1.91 19.71
CA ALA A 34 9.67 -2.67 20.88
C ALA A 34 10.91 -2.00 21.49
N PRO A 35 11.19 -2.25 22.79
CA PRO A 35 12.36 -1.66 23.42
C PRO A 35 13.68 -1.99 22.68
N PRO A 36 14.65 -1.07 22.65
CA PRO A 36 15.82 -1.13 21.77
C PRO A 36 16.74 -2.34 21.97
N GLU A 37 16.75 -2.92 23.16
CA GLU A 37 17.51 -4.11 23.55
C GLU A 37 17.00 -5.38 22.83
N TYR A 38 15.78 -5.34 22.30
CA TYR A 38 15.16 -6.44 21.56
C TYR A 38 15.31 -6.35 20.05
N VAL A 39 15.98 -5.31 19.50
CA VAL A 39 16.28 -5.22 18.07
C VAL A 39 17.00 -6.50 17.59
N GLY A 40 16.49 -7.10 16.52
CA GLY A 40 17.00 -8.37 15.97
C GLY A 40 16.51 -9.63 16.71
N ARG A 41 15.83 -9.50 17.84
CA ARG A 41 15.30 -10.64 18.61
C ARG A 41 13.88 -11.01 18.18
N ARG A 42 13.50 -12.27 18.45
CA ARG A 42 12.17 -12.80 18.12
C ARG A 42 11.29 -12.88 19.37
N LEU A 43 10.27 -12.06 19.43
CA LEU A 43 9.37 -11.86 20.57
C LEU A 43 8.02 -12.54 20.38
N TRP A 44 7.32 -12.83 21.47
CA TRP A 44 5.93 -13.26 21.44
C TRP A 44 5.02 -12.04 21.31
N VAL A 45 3.99 -12.16 20.50
CA VAL A 45 3.00 -11.09 20.32
C VAL A 45 1.61 -11.70 20.37
N ARG A 46 0.76 -11.14 21.22
CA ARG A 46 -0.66 -11.49 21.34
C ARG A 46 -1.51 -10.28 21.01
N TRP A 47 -2.49 -10.42 20.12
CA TRP A 47 -3.33 -9.31 19.72
C TRP A 47 -4.78 -9.71 19.49
N ASP A 48 -5.67 -8.74 19.67
CA ASP A 48 -7.11 -8.85 19.41
C ASP A 48 -7.53 -7.71 18.46
N SER A 49 -8.81 -7.34 18.45
CA SER A 49 -9.32 -6.24 17.63
C SER A 49 -8.90 -4.85 18.13
N ARG A 50 -8.43 -4.73 19.37
CA ARG A 50 -8.19 -3.45 20.07
C ARG A 50 -6.74 -3.23 20.45
N VAL A 51 -6.01 -4.28 20.84
CA VAL A 51 -4.68 -4.14 21.43
C VAL A 51 -3.68 -5.16 20.91
N VAL A 52 -2.40 -4.79 20.97
CA VAL A 52 -1.24 -5.61 20.67
C VAL A 52 -0.35 -5.64 21.91
N ARG A 53 -0.11 -6.82 22.48
CA ARG A 53 0.77 -7.06 23.63
C ARG A 53 2.02 -7.79 23.16
N ILE A 54 3.18 -7.27 23.53
CA ILE A 54 4.49 -7.85 23.18
C ILE A 54 5.11 -8.43 24.44
N PHE A 55 5.65 -9.64 24.35
CA PHE A 55 6.26 -10.38 25.44
C PHE A 55 7.65 -10.90 25.04
N ASN A 56 8.54 -11.01 26.03
CA ASN A 56 9.82 -11.70 25.84
C ASN A 56 9.65 -13.24 25.91
N ASP A 57 10.76 -13.98 25.77
CA ASP A 57 10.75 -15.45 25.81
C ASP A 57 10.29 -16.04 27.16
N ARG A 58 10.31 -15.24 28.23
CA ARG A 58 9.81 -15.60 29.57
C ARG A 58 8.36 -15.19 29.80
N TRP A 59 7.61 -14.84 28.75
CA TRP A 59 6.22 -14.39 28.82
C TRP A 59 6.00 -13.12 29.67
N GLN A 60 7.05 -12.32 29.88
CA GLN A 60 6.93 -11.05 30.59
C GLN A 60 6.47 -9.96 29.59
N PRO A 61 5.45 -9.14 29.92
CA PRO A 61 5.00 -8.06 29.04
C PRO A 61 6.08 -6.98 28.95
N ILE A 62 6.48 -6.65 27.73
CA ILE A 62 7.48 -5.60 27.47
C ILE A 62 6.89 -4.36 26.80
N ALA A 63 5.74 -4.49 26.14
CA ALA A 63 5.03 -3.36 25.55
C ALA A 63 3.54 -3.68 25.32
N LEU A 64 2.72 -2.64 25.36
CA LEU A 64 1.30 -2.65 25.03
C LEU A 64 1.00 -1.49 24.09
N HIS A 65 0.29 -1.78 23.00
CA HIS A 65 -0.13 -0.78 22.02
C HIS A 65 -1.61 -0.94 21.69
N SER A 66 -2.29 0.17 21.35
CA SER A 66 -3.56 0.11 20.65
C SER A 66 -3.35 -0.41 19.22
N LYS A 67 -4.20 -1.33 18.75
CA LYS A 67 -4.17 -1.81 17.36
C LYS A 67 -4.43 -0.65 16.40
N CYS A 68 -3.72 -0.62 15.28
CA CYS A 68 -3.90 0.36 14.23
C CYS A 68 -4.06 -0.30 12.85
N GLU A 69 -4.44 0.51 11.87
CA GLU A 69 -4.70 0.07 10.50
C GLU A 69 -3.44 -0.52 9.82
N PRO A 70 -3.61 -1.52 8.92
CA PRO A 70 -2.53 -2.03 8.09
C PRO A 70 -1.69 -0.93 7.42
N GLY A 71 -0.37 -1.04 7.57
CA GLY A 71 0.62 -0.11 7.04
C GLY A 71 0.89 1.11 7.92
N ARG A 72 0.22 1.25 9.07
CA ARG A 72 0.52 2.30 10.05
C ARG A 72 1.56 1.82 11.07
N PHE A 73 2.17 2.81 11.72
CA PHE A 73 3.13 2.62 12.80
C PHE A 73 2.50 3.07 14.12
N ARG A 74 2.75 2.31 15.18
CA ARG A 74 2.50 2.70 16.57
C ARG A 74 3.83 2.65 17.32
N THR A 75 4.39 3.84 17.47
CA THR A 75 5.71 4.06 18.05
C THR A 75 5.55 4.67 19.44
N ASN A 76 6.15 4.03 20.45
CA ASN A 76 6.33 4.63 21.75
C ASN A 76 7.67 5.37 21.72
N ALA A 77 7.67 6.66 22.05
CA ALA A 77 8.86 7.49 22.05
C ALA A 77 9.98 6.92 22.95
N ALA A 78 9.61 6.25 24.05
CA ALA A 78 10.58 5.59 24.94
C ALA A 78 11.36 4.45 24.27
N HIS A 79 10.85 3.89 23.16
CA HIS A 79 11.52 2.83 22.41
C HIS A 79 12.49 3.37 21.33
N ILE A 80 12.60 4.69 21.16
CA ILE A 80 13.49 5.33 20.17
C ILE A 80 14.55 6.16 20.92
N PRO A 81 15.67 5.56 21.38
CA PRO A 81 16.78 6.32 21.94
C PRO A 81 17.39 7.21 20.86
N ARG A 82 17.62 8.49 21.20
CA ARG A 82 18.21 9.48 20.29
C ARG A 82 19.53 9.01 19.66
N GLU A 83 20.33 8.26 20.41
CA GLU A 83 21.61 7.69 19.96
C GLU A 83 21.47 6.66 18.82
N LYS A 84 20.34 5.96 18.73
CA LYS A 84 20.09 4.96 17.67
C LYS A 84 19.54 5.58 16.38
N VAL A 85 19.07 6.83 16.41
CA VAL A 85 18.54 7.52 15.23
C VAL A 85 19.61 7.61 14.13
N SER A 86 20.85 8.01 14.47
CA SER A 86 21.93 8.12 13.49
C SER A 86 22.34 6.79 12.84
N ALA A 87 22.18 5.65 13.53
CA ALA A 87 22.47 4.35 12.92
C ALA A 87 21.39 3.89 11.95
N VAL A 88 20.14 4.29 12.19
CA VAL A 88 19.00 4.07 11.28
C VAL A 88 19.11 5.01 10.08
N GLU A 89 19.44 6.28 10.29
CA GLU A 89 19.70 7.26 9.23
C GLU A 89 20.80 6.78 8.28
N ARG A 90 21.99 6.42 8.81
CA ARG A 90 23.09 5.86 7.99
C ARG A 90 22.69 4.59 7.22
N GLY A 91 21.85 3.76 7.82
CA GLY A 91 21.30 2.57 7.14
C GLY A 91 20.33 2.93 6.02
N THR A 92 19.60 4.04 6.18
CA THR A 92 18.64 4.57 5.21
C THR A 92 19.36 5.14 4.00
N ASP A 93 20.43 5.89 4.20
CA ASP A 93 21.24 6.45 3.10
C ASP A 93 21.77 5.33 2.18
N ARG A 94 22.29 4.26 2.79
CA ARG A 94 22.75 3.08 2.03
C ARG A 94 21.61 2.38 1.28
N LEU A 95 20.41 2.32 1.87
CA LEU A 95 19.22 1.78 1.21
C LEU A 95 18.78 2.65 0.02
N LEU A 96 18.80 3.97 0.19
CA LEU A 96 18.48 4.93 -0.88
C LEU A 96 19.47 4.82 -2.04
N GLN A 97 20.78 4.70 -1.75
CA GLN A 97 21.79 4.43 -2.79
C GLN A 97 21.52 3.13 -3.55
N GLN A 98 21.10 2.07 -2.85
CA GLN A 98 20.74 0.80 -3.50
C GLN A 98 19.48 0.91 -4.36
N ILE A 99 18.50 1.71 -3.94
CA ILE A 99 17.31 1.97 -4.74
C ILE A 99 17.63 2.82 -5.96
N ALA A 100 18.55 3.79 -5.82
CA ALA A 100 19.01 4.60 -6.95
C ALA A 100 19.66 3.77 -8.05
N ALA A 101 20.23 2.60 -7.71
CA ALA A 101 20.77 1.66 -8.69
C ALA A 101 19.69 0.90 -9.48
N ILE A 102 18.42 0.93 -9.05
CA ILE A 102 17.29 0.36 -9.81
C ILE A 102 16.97 1.25 -11.02
N GLY A 103 16.87 2.56 -10.79
CA GLY A 103 16.57 3.52 -11.83
C GLY A 103 16.18 4.92 -11.31
N PRO A 104 16.07 5.90 -12.21
CA PRO A 104 15.82 7.29 -11.87
C PRO A 104 14.45 7.54 -11.21
N HIS A 105 13.40 6.83 -11.62
CA HIS A 105 12.06 7.03 -11.05
C HIS A 105 11.93 6.42 -9.66
N SER A 106 12.53 5.24 -9.42
CA SER A 106 12.60 4.65 -8.07
C SER A 106 13.38 5.54 -7.11
N LYS A 107 14.47 6.17 -7.60
CA LYS A 107 15.23 7.18 -6.84
C LYS A 107 14.35 8.37 -6.48
N ALA A 108 13.77 9.02 -7.48
CA ALA A 108 12.96 10.23 -7.31
C ALA A 108 11.76 9.97 -6.38
N TRP A 109 11.08 8.83 -6.54
CA TRP A 109 9.98 8.44 -5.66
C TRP A 109 10.44 8.25 -4.20
N SER A 110 11.62 7.64 -3.99
CA SER A 110 12.15 7.39 -2.65
C SER A 110 12.62 8.67 -1.96
N GLU A 111 13.21 9.60 -2.70
CA GLU A 111 13.59 10.93 -2.20
C GLU A 111 12.35 11.74 -1.79
N ALA A 112 11.35 11.82 -2.67
CA ALA A 112 10.08 12.51 -2.39
C ALA A 112 9.35 11.88 -1.17
N MET A 113 9.32 10.54 -1.11
CA MET A 113 8.74 9.82 0.01
C MET A 113 9.46 10.12 1.34
N THR A 114 10.79 10.24 1.32
CA THR A 114 11.59 10.61 2.50
C THR A 114 11.23 12.02 2.97
N GLN A 115 11.06 12.98 2.06
CA GLN A 115 10.68 14.34 2.43
C GLN A 115 9.29 14.41 3.07
N VAL A 116 8.34 13.62 2.55
CA VAL A 116 6.94 13.68 3.02
C VAL A 116 6.72 12.90 4.31
N ARG A 117 7.40 11.76 4.51
CA ARG A 117 7.15 10.90 5.68
C ARG A 117 8.32 10.76 6.64
N GLY A 118 9.44 11.39 6.33
CA GLY A 118 10.68 11.26 7.08
C GLY A 118 11.36 9.89 6.95
N VAL A 119 12.49 9.78 7.64
CA VAL A 119 13.33 8.59 7.69
C VAL A 119 12.59 7.38 8.31
N GLU A 120 11.54 7.59 9.10
CA GLU A 120 10.66 6.53 9.64
C GLU A 120 10.05 5.62 8.54
N GLY A 121 10.13 6.07 7.28
CA GLY A 121 9.86 5.31 6.08
C GLY A 121 10.80 4.16 5.73
N VAL A 122 11.91 3.88 6.45
CA VAL A 122 12.93 2.87 6.06
C VAL A 122 12.35 1.54 5.59
N ARG A 123 11.29 1.04 6.26
CA ARG A 123 10.61 -0.21 5.88
C ARG A 123 10.03 -0.20 4.47
N VAL A 124 9.63 0.97 3.97
CA VAL A 124 9.16 1.14 2.60
C VAL A 124 10.29 0.87 1.62
N PHE A 125 11.50 1.35 1.89
CA PHE A 125 12.67 1.11 1.05
C PHE A 125 13.11 -0.34 1.06
N VAL A 126 13.08 -0.99 2.22
CA VAL A 126 13.31 -2.45 2.32
C VAL A 126 12.29 -3.21 1.48
N GLY A 127 11.01 -2.83 1.57
CA GLY A 127 9.95 -3.44 0.78
C GLY A 127 10.05 -3.16 -0.71
N LEU A 128 10.45 -1.96 -1.12
CA LEU A 128 10.66 -1.58 -2.52
C LEU A 128 11.82 -2.38 -3.12
N LYS A 129 12.94 -2.48 -2.41
CA LYS A 129 14.06 -3.33 -2.80
C LYS A 129 13.66 -4.80 -2.95
N ALA A 130 12.81 -5.31 -2.04
CA ALA A 130 12.29 -6.66 -2.16
C ALA A 130 11.37 -6.86 -3.37
N LEU A 131 10.69 -5.81 -3.86
CA LEU A 131 9.92 -5.85 -5.11
C LEU A 131 10.84 -5.88 -6.33
N ALA A 132 11.97 -5.17 -6.30
CA ALA A 132 12.97 -5.21 -7.38
C ALA A 132 13.54 -6.61 -7.63
N GLY A 133 13.58 -7.47 -6.60
CA GLY A 133 13.96 -8.88 -6.75
C GLY A 133 12.85 -9.80 -7.30
N LYS A 134 11.63 -9.29 -7.49
CA LYS A 134 10.44 -10.07 -7.89
C LYS A 134 9.78 -9.62 -9.18
N HIS A 135 10.07 -8.40 -9.62
CA HIS A 135 9.49 -7.77 -10.80
C HIS A 135 10.60 -7.25 -11.69
N SER A 136 10.32 -7.07 -12.99
CA SER A 136 11.30 -6.45 -13.89
C SER A 136 11.55 -5.00 -13.49
N ILE A 137 12.73 -4.49 -13.84
CA ILE A 137 13.14 -3.12 -13.52
C ILE A 137 12.21 -2.13 -14.21
N GLU A 138 11.82 -2.40 -15.46
CA GLU A 138 10.94 -1.55 -16.27
C GLU A 138 9.56 -1.40 -15.62
N ALA A 139 8.96 -2.51 -15.19
CA ALA A 139 7.66 -2.48 -14.53
C ALA A 139 7.71 -1.74 -13.19
N LEU A 140 8.83 -1.89 -12.45
CA LEU A 140 9.03 -1.19 -11.19
C LEU A 140 9.23 0.31 -11.39
N GLU A 141 10.05 0.72 -12.36
CA GLU A 141 10.28 2.12 -12.70
C GLU A 141 8.98 2.80 -13.13
N GLN A 142 8.19 2.16 -14.01
CA GLN A 142 6.90 2.70 -14.43
C GLN A 142 5.92 2.85 -13.24
N ALA A 143 5.91 1.88 -12.31
CA ALA A 143 5.08 1.96 -11.12
C ALA A 143 5.54 3.09 -10.18
N CYS A 144 6.85 3.29 -10.02
CA CYS A 144 7.42 4.38 -9.24
C CYS A 144 7.13 5.74 -9.86
N GLU A 145 7.27 5.88 -11.18
CA GLU A 145 6.92 7.08 -11.94
C GLU A 145 5.45 7.43 -11.75
N THR A 146 4.55 6.48 -12.02
CA THR A 146 3.11 6.68 -11.88
C THR A 146 2.75 7.07 -10.45
N ALA A 147 3.31 6.38 -9.44
CA ALA A 147 3.05 6.72 -8.05
C ALA A 147 3.60 8.10 -7.65
N LEU A 148 4.71 8.54 -8.25
CA LEU A 148 5.26 9.88 -8.02
C LEU A 148 4.33 10.96 -8.57
N THR A 149 3.77 10.78 -9.78
CA THR A 149 2.80 11.71 -10.38
C THR A 149 1.57 11.94 -9.50
N TYR A 150 1.13 10.91 -8.78
CA TYR A 150 0.00 11.00 -7.84
C TYR A 150 0.41 11.27 -6.39
N GLU A 151 1.68 11.61 -6.13
CA GLU A 151 2.23 11.83 -4.78
C GLU A 151 1.93 10.68 -3.79
N ALA A 152 1.89 9.45 -4.31
CA ALA A 152 1.42 8.28 -3.61
C ALA A 152 2.58 7.53 -2.94
N PHE A 153 2.96 7.98 -1.74
CA PHE A 153 4.15 7.51 -1.03
C PHE A 153 3.94 6.25 -0.17
N ARG A 154 3.09 5.32 -0.58
CA ARG A 154 2.87 4.04 0.13
C ARG A 154 3.31 2.85 -0.72
N LEU A 155 4.04 1.91 -0.13
CA LEU A 155 4.46 0.68 -0.81
C LEU A 155 3.28 -0.15 -1.37
N ARG A 156 2.11 -0.08 -0.71
CA ARG A 156 0.88 -0.72 -1.20
C ARG A 156 0.48 -0.19 -2.59
N THR A 157 0.68 1.10 -2.86
CA THR A 157 0.38 1.71 -4.16
C THR A 157 1.26 1.11 -5.24
N ILE A 158 2.58 1.08 -5.03
CA ILE A 158 3.54 0.45 -5.96
C ILE A 158 3.15 -1.01 -6.23
N ARG A 159 2.83 -1.78 -5.19
CA ARG A 159 2.39 -3.18 -5.34
C ARG A 159 1.12 -3.31 -6.18
N ASN A 160 0.16 -2.39 -6.01
CA ASN A 160 -1.07 -2.40 -6.79
C ASN A 160 -0.82 -2.04 -8.26
N LEU A 161 0.06 -1.07 -8.52
CA LEU A 161 0.48 -0.68 -9.87
C LEU A 161 1.18 -1.84 -10.58
N LEU A 162 2.13 -2.50 -9.90
CA LEU A 162 2.81 -3.69 -10.44
C LEU A 162 1.85 -4.85 -10.76
N LYS A 163 0.77 -5.01 -9.99
CA LYS A 163 -0.28 -5.99 -10.30
C LYS A 163 -1.07 -5.60 -11.55
N ARG A 164 -1.45 -4.32 -11.66
CA ARG A 164 -2.18 -3.81 -12.84
C ARG A 164 -1.34 -3.85 -14.10
N SER A 165 -0.03 -3.58 -14.04
CA SER A 165 0.85 -3.71 -15.20
C SER A 165 1.02 -5.17 -15.66
N ALA A 166 0.78 -6.15 -14.78
CA ALA A 166 0.73 -7.56 -15.16
C ALA A 166 -0.58 -7.89 -15.91
N ASP A 167 -1.70 -7.29 -15.51
CA ASP A 167 -2.97 -7.33 -16.23
C ASP A 167 -2.94 -6.27 -17.34
N LYS A 168 -2.22 -6.53 -18.44
CA LYS A 168 -2.18 -5.61 -19.60
C LYS A 168 -3.60 -5.19 -19.98
N GLN A 169 -3.95 -3.95 -19.67
CA GLN A 169 -5.16 -3.34 -20.16
C GLN A 169 -5.01 -3.24 -21.67
N GLN A 170 -5.82 -4.00 -22.40
CA GLN A 170 -5.84 -3.93 -23.85
C GLN A 170 -6.24 -2.50 -24.22
N SER A 171 -5.29 -1.74 -24.75
CA SER A 171 -5.60 -0.51 -25.46
C SER A 171 -6.30 -0.94 -26.74
N PHE A 172 -7.62 -0.78 -26.77
CA PHE A 172 -8.33 -0.83 -28.04
C PHE A 172 -7.86 0.36 -28.86
N GLU A 173 -7.55 0.13 -30.14
CA GLU A 173 -7.43 1.24 -31.08
C GLU A 173 -8.71 2.06 -31.02
N PHE A 174 -8.57 3.38 -31.14
CA PHE A 174 -9.72 4.26 -31.24
C PHE A 174 -10.43 3.92 -32.55
N LEU A 175 -11.46 3.08 -32.48
CA LEU A 175 -12.25 2.67 -33.63
C LEU A 175 -13.20 3.82 -33.97
N GLU A 176 -12.90 4.55 -35.05
CA GLU A 176 -13.80 5.56 -35.60
C GLU A 176 -15.09 4.93 -36.17
N GLU A 177 -15.04 3.66 -36.55
CA GLU A 177 -16.16 2.90 -37.11
C GLU A 177 -16.37 1.58 -36.35
N HIS A 178 -17.58 1.37 -35.83
CA HIS A 178 -18.00 0.13 -35.17
C HIS A 178 -19.48 -0.14 -35.49
N PRO A 179 -19.94 -1.39 -35.65
CA PRO A 179 -21.35 -1.71 -35.99
C PRO A 179 -22.41 -1.10 -35.05
N ILE A 180 -22.02 -0.76 -33.83
CA ILE A 180 -22.88 -0.10 -32.82
C ILE A 180 -22.82 1.43 -32.93
N ILE A 181 -21.73 2.00 -33.46
CA ILE A 181 -21.58 3.43 -33.66
C ILE A 181 -22.36 3.79 -34.93
N ARG A 182 -23.44 4.57 -34.78
CA ARG A 182 -24.18 5.08 -35.93
C ARG A 182 -23.33 6.10 -36.70
N PRO A 183 -23.33 6.06 -38.05
CA PRO A 183 -22.67 7.07 -38.87
C PRO A 183 -23.13 8.48 -38.49
N LEU A 184 -22.20 9.45 -38.52
CA LEU A 184 -22.53 10.84 -38.18
C LEU A 184 -23.65 11.42 -39.06
N ALA A 185 -23.76 10.93 -40.30
CA ALA A 185 -24.80 11.31 -41.27
C ALA A 185 -26.23 11.00 -40.78
N ASP A 186 -26.40 10.03 -39.88
CA ASP A 186 -27.71 9.70 -39.29
C ASP A 186 -28.23 10.81 -38.37
N TYR A 187 -27.33 11.67 -37.88
CA TYR A 187 -27.65 12.83 -37.05
C TYR A 187 -27.78 14.13 -37.86
N SER A 188 -27.73 14.06 -39.20
CA SER A 188 -27.96 15.24 -40.03
C SER A 188 -29.38 15.78 -39.84
N VAL A 189 -29.52 17.09 -40.04
CA VAL A 189 -30.82 17.79 -39.95
C VAL A 189 -31.82 17.19 -40.94
N GLU A 190 -31.38 16.90 -42.17
CA GLU A 190 -32.14 16.16 -43.19
C GLU A 190 -32.63 14.79 -42.69
N SER A 191 -31.75 13.98 -42.09
CA SER A 191 -32.09 12.65 -41.57
C SER A 191 -33.14 12.74 -40.44
N LEU A 192 -32.98 13.71 -39.54
CA LEU A 192 -33.96 13.96 -38.47
C LEU A 192 -35.33 14.40 -39.01
N HIS A 193 -35.34 15.22 -40.08
CA HIS A 193 -36.57 15.61 -40.74
C HIS A 193 -37.26 14.44 -41.46
N GLN A 194 -36.51 13.55 -42.10
CA GLN A 194 -37.05 12.33 -42.72
C GLN A 194 -37.66 11.39 -41.66
N PHE A 195 -36.96 11.14 -40.55
CA PHE A 195 -37.50 10.34 -39.44
C PHE A 195 -38.79 10.92 -38.87
N ARG A 196 -38.88 12.25 -38.77
CA ARG A 196 -40.08 12.93 -38.26
C ARG A 196 -41.25 12.82 -39.24
N ARG A 197 -40.98 12.85 -40.55
CA ARG A 197 -41.98 12.64 -41.60
C ARG A 197 -42.51 11.21 -41.63
N GLN A 198 -41.64 10.21 -41.55
CA GLN A 198 -42.04 8.79 -41.51
C GLN A 198 -42.91 8.46 -40.30
N ARG A 199 -42.52 8.90 -39.10
CA ARG A 199 -43.36 8.72 -37.89
C ARG A 199 -44.73 9.36 -37.99
N ASN A 200 -44.83 10.53 -38.63
CA ASN A 200 -46.12 11.18 -38.83
C ASN A 200 -46.98 10.46 -39.88
N HIS A 201 -46.35 9.82 -40.87
CA HIS A 201 -47.05 9.01 -41.87
C HIS A 201 -47.64 7.75 -41.24
N GLU A 202 -46.87 7.00 -40.44
CA GLU A 202 -47.33 5.79 -39.73
C GLU A 202 -48.45 6.07 -38.72
N ARG A 203 -48.46 7.27 -38.13
CA ARG A 203 -49.51 7.71 -37.20
C ARG A 203 -50.82 8.12 -37.88
N ASN A 204 -50.77 8.48 -39.16
CA ASN A 204 -51.94 8.89 -39.94
C ASN A 204 -52.51 7.76 -40.81
N SER A 205 -51.84 6.61 -40.85
CA SER A 205 -52.28 5.40 -41.55
C SER A 205 -52.75 4.27 -40.61
N SER A 206 -52.88 4.56 -39.31
CA SER A 206 -53.59 3.75 -38.30
C SER A 206 -54.90 4.41 -37.94
#